data_AF-A0A5Q8CEJ3-F1
#
_entry.id   AF-A0A5Q8CEJ3-F1
#
_cell.length_a   1.000
_cell.length_b   1.000
_cell.length_c   1.000
_cell.angle_alpha   90.00
_cell.angle_beta   90.00
_cell.angle_gamma   90.00
#
_symmetry.space_group_name_H-M   'P 1'
#
loop_
_entity.id
_entity.type
_entity.pdbx_description
1 polymer ?
#
loop_
_entity_poly.entity_id
_entity_poly.type
_entity_poly.pdbx_seq_one_letter_code
_entity_poly.pdbx_strand_id
1 'polypeptide(L)'
;MIEDSPFVAAAPVLVPMPAERPYTYAVPPGMRVVPGSIVRVPLGPRQVAGIVWDAVVESVDPKKLRPIEEVFDCPPIDKAMRRFVDWIAQYTLSAPGMVARMLLRAPEAFDPEPWIEGLQRTLAEPDRLTDARRRVLETAEGGLAWTRSGLAHAAGVSSTVIDGLRAQGVFETVLIPPRPVVAAPDPGHAVPELMPDQKAAAEKLRAAIAADAFNVTLLDGVTGSGKTEVYFEAAAAALDKGKQVLIL
;
A
#
# COMPACT_ATOMS: atom_id res chain seq x y z
N MET A 1 23.98 23.05 3.31
CA MET A 1 23.38 23.75 4.47
C MET A 1 22.23 22.88 4.91
N ILE A 2 22.40 22.25 6.06
CA ILE A 2 21.46 21.27 6.62
C ILE A 2 20.31 22.09 7.19
N GLU A 3 19.14 22.04 6.57
CA GLU A 3 17.90 22.55 7.16
C GLU A 3 17.51 21.60 8.29
N ASP A 4 18.17 21.78 9.43
CA ASP A 4 17.75 21.22 10.70
C ASP A 4 16.34 21.73 10.97
N SER A 5 15.38 20.81 10.87
CA SER A 5 13.98 21.06 11.22
C SER A 5 13.97 21.68 12.62
N PRO A 6 13.42 22.90 12.83
CA PRO A 6 13.24 23.37 14.18
C PRO A 6 12.39 22.32 14.89
N PHE A 7 12.82 21.88 16.08
CA PHE A 7 12.03 20.99 16.92
C PHE A 7 10.69 21.69 17.20
N VAL A 8 9.69 21.46 16.35
CA VAL A 8 8.38 22.09 16.54
C VAL A 8 7.76 21.37 17.71
N ALA A 9 7.69 22.03 18.87
CA ALA A 9 7.16 21.41 20.10
C ALA A 9 5.71 20.92 19.94
N ALA A 10 5.00 21.40 18.93
CA ALA A 10 3.68 20.94 18.55
C ALA A 10 3.41 21.03 17.05
N ALA A 11 2.61 20.12 16.50
CA ALA A 11 2.23 20.09 15.09
C ALA A 11 0.70 20.05 14.94
N PRO A 12 0.14 20.73 13.92
CA PRO A 12 -1.27 20.61 13.59
C PRO A 12 -1.50 19.29 12.82
N VAL A 13 -2.40 18.46 13.30
CA VAL A 13 -2.74 17.17 12.72
C VAL A 13 -4.21 17.15 12.34
N LEU A 14 -4.48 16.96 11.06
CA LEU A 14 -5.82 16.74 10.54
C LEU A 14 -6.20 15.27 10.77
N VAL A 15 -7.25 15.05 11.55
CA VAL A 15 -7.70 13.71 11.96
C VAL A 15 -9.02 13.36 11.25
N PRO A 16 -9.34 12.06 11.06
CA PRO A 16 -10.46 11.57 10.25
C PRO A 16 -11.82 11.75 10.95
N MET A 17 -12.17 12.97 11.29
CA MET A 17 -13.41 13.36 11.96
C MET A 17 -13.98 14.65 11.34
N PRO A 18 -15.26 15.01 11.60
CA PRO A 18 -15.85 16.23 11.09
C PRO A 18 -15.37 17.47 11.87
N ALA A 19 -14.06 17.70 11.89
CA ALA A 19 -13.45 18.90 12.44
C ALA A 19 -13.14 19.87 11.30
N GLU A 20 -13.47 21.15 11.51
CA GLU A 20 -13.18 22.22 10.55
C GLU A 20 -11.71 22.62 10.53
N ARG A 21 -10.97 22.30 11.60
CA ARG A 21 -9.56 22.65 11.76
C ARG A 21 -8.76 21.45 12.27
N PRO A 22 -7.45 21.38 11.95
CA PRO A 22 -6.53 20.43 12.57
C PRO A 22 -6.45 20.59 14.09
N TYR A 23 -6.20 19.49 14.80
CA TYR A 23 -5.88 19.52 16.24
C TYR A 23 -4.39 19.71 16.45
N THR A 24 -4.00 20.40 17.51
CA THR A 24 -2.58 20.57 17.84
C THR A 24 -2.11 19.44 18.76
N TYR A 25 -1.03 18.76 18.38
CA TYR A 25 -0.40 17.67 19.14
C TYR A 25 1.06 18.00 19.46
N ALA A 26 1.57 17.54 20.60
CA ALA A 26 2.98 17.70 20.93
C ALA A 26 3.84 16.74 20.09
N VAL A 27 5.01 17.20 19.64
CA VAL A 27 6.00 16.35 18.95
C VAL A 27 7.03 15.87 19.98
N PRO A 28 7.12 14.56 20.29
CA PRO A 28 8.10 14.05 21.23
C PRO A 28 9.55 14.35 20.80
N PRO A 29 10.49 14.49 21.76
CA PRO A 29 11.91 14.62 21.44
C PRO A 29 12.43 13.48 20.57
N GLY A 30 13.20 13.80 19.53
CA GLY A 30 13.73 12.82 18.57
C GLY A 30 12.76 12.40 17.47
N MET A 31 11.49 12.81 17.55
CA MET A 31 10.53 12.60 16.46
C MET A 31 10.59 13.77 15.47
N ARG A 32 10.70 13.46 14.18
CA ARG A 32 10.61 14.46 13.10
C ARG A 32 9.31 14.28 12.35
N VAL A 33 8.54 15.35 12.28
CA VAL A 33 7.35 15.44 11.44
C VAL A 33 7.47 16.61 10.50
N VAL A 34 6.97 16.43 9.28
CA VAL A 34 6.86 17.50 8.28
C VAL A 34 5.41 17.58 7.82
N PRO A 35 4.98 18.70 7.23
CA PRO A 35 3.66 18.76 6.66
C PRO A 35 3.46 17.66 5.60
N GLY A 36 2.38 16.89 5.73
CA GLY A 36 2.12 15.68 4.96
C GLY A 36 2.49 14.38 5.66
N SER A 37 3.30 14.40 6.72
CA SER A 37 3.61 13.20 7.50
C SER A 37 2.33 12.53 8.00
N ILE A 38 2.26 11.21 7.84
CA ILE A 38 1.17 10.40 8.37
C ILE A 38 1.58 9.94 9.77
N VAL A 39 0.71 10.18 10.75
CA VAL A 39 1.01 9.98 12.17
C VAL A 39 -0.11 9.25 12.88
N ARG A 40 0.21 8.51 13.94
CA ARG A 40 -0.77 7.94 14.88
C ARG A 40 -0.91 8.88 16.07
N VAL A 41 -2.15 9.28 16.35
CA VAL A 41 -2.46 10.24 17.41
C VAL A 41 -3.65 9.80 18.26
N PRO A 42 -3.67 10.14 19.56
CA PRO A 42 -4.81 9.87 20.42
C PRO A 42 -5.96 10.84 20.12
N LEU A 43 -7.16 10.29 19.93
CA LEU A 43 -8.40 11.04 19.76
C LEU A 43 -9.46 10.50 20.72
N GLY A 44 -9.64 11.19 21.85
CA GLY A 44 -10.51 10.72 22.92
C GLY A 44 -9.98 9.42 23.55
N PRO A 45 -10.75 8.31 23.51
CA PRO A 45 -10.33 6.99 23.98
C PRO A 45 -9.69 6.10 22.89
N ARG A 46 -9.65 6.54 21.63
CA ARG A 46 -9.13 5.76 20.50
C ARG A 46 -7.83 6.36 19.98
N GLN A 47 -7.07 5.55 19.24
CA GLN A 47 -5.97 6.01 18.40
C GLN A 47 -6.42 6.04 16.95
N VAL A 48 -5.99 7.06 16.21
CA VAL A 48 -6.34 7.23 14.79
C VAL A 48 -5.11 7.65 14.00
N ALA A 49 -5.07 7.27 12.72
CA ALA A 49 -4.14 7.87 11.78
C ALA A 49 -4.61 9.30 11.47
N GLY A 50 -3.67 10.23 11.35
CA GLY A 50 -3.88 11.63 10.96
C GLY A 50 -2.76 12.11 10.05
N ILE A 51 -2.95 13.28 9.44
CA ILE A 51 -1.97 13.90 8.55
C ILE A 51 -1.53 15.23 9.14
N VAL A 52 -0.23 15.45 9.25
CA VAL A 52 0.32 16.75 9.66
C VAL A 52 -0.01 17.80 8.59
N TRP A 53 -0.70 18.88 8.97
CA TRP A 53 -1.27 19.84 8.02
C TRP A 53 -0.42 21.10 7.84
N ASP A 54 -0.64 21.82 6.73
CA ASP A 54 -0.06 23.16 6.48
C ASP A 54 -0.87 24.23 7.25
N ALA A 55 -0.94 24.12 8.57
CA ALA A 55 -1.67 25.07 9.41
C ALA A 55 -0.75 25.76 10.41
N VAL A 56 -1.19 26.92 10.90
CA VAL A 56 -0.52 27.60 12.02
C VAL A 56 -0.74 26.77 13.28
N VAL A 57 0.33 26.51 14.01
CA VAL A 57 0.25 25.88 15.34
C VAL A 57 -0.48 26.85 16.27
N GLU A 58 -1.66 26.48 16.74
CA GLU A 58 -2.38 27.28 17.72
C GLU A 58 -1.64 27.26 19.06
N SER A 59 -1.62 28.40 19.77
CA SER A 59 -1.00 28.49 21.10
C SER A 59 -1.86 27.76 22.13
N VAL A 60 -1.53 26.50 22.39
CA VAL A 60 -2.17 25.65 23.40
C VAL A 60 -1.23 25.48 24.60
N ASP A 61 -1.79 25.44 25.81
CA ASP A 61 -1.03 25.09 27.02
C ASP A 61 -0.33 23.73 26.82
N PRO A 62 1.01 23.66 26.93
CA PRO A 62 1.76 22.41 26.75
C PRO A 62 1.24 21.25 27.60
N LYS A 63 0.64 21.51 28.77
CA LYS A 63 0.07 20.47 29.65
C LYS A 63 -1.19 19.82 29.10
N LYS A 64 -1.86 20.45 28.13
CA LYS A 64 -3.08 19.94 27.48
C LYS A 64 -2.79 19.21 26.18
N LEU A 65 -1.58 19.37 25.64
CA LEU A 65 -1.17 18.71 24.42
C LEU A 65 -0.98 17.22 24.67
N ARG A 66 -1.65 16.40 23.87
CA ARG A 66 -1.31 14.98 23.80
C ARG A 66 -0.16 14.78 22.81
N PRO A 67 0.76 13.83 23.07
CA PRO A 67 1.85 13.56 22.16
C PRO A 67 1.37 12.83 20.90
N ILE A 68 2.09 13.03 19.79
CA ILE A 68 2.07 12.11 18.66
C ILE A 68 2.69 10.78 19.12
N GLU A 69 2.02 9.66 18.85
CA GLU A 69 2.44 8.34 19.32
C GLU A 69 3.41 7.69 18.34
N GLU A 70 3.20 7.89 17.04
CA GLU A 70 3.97 7.25 15.98
C GLU A 70 3.99 8.13 14.72
N VAL A 71 5.10 8.10 13.99
CA VAL A 71 5.18 8.59 12.61
C VAL A 71 5.37 7.36 11.74
N PHE A 72 4.46 7.15 10.78
CA PHE A 72 4.55 5.99 9.91
C PHE A 72 5.70 6.15 8.91
N ASP A 73 6.40 5.05 8.62
CA ASP A 73 7.49 5.01 7.64
C ASP A 73 6.93 4.98 6.21
N CYS A 74 6.46 6.14 5.75
CA CYS A 74 5.92 6.33 4.41
C CYS A 74 6.19 7.75 3.90
N PRO A 75 6.23 7.96 2.58
CA PRO A 75 6.36 9.29 2.01
C PRO A 75 5.24 10.22 2.51
N PRO A 76 5.56 11.47 2.88
CA PRO A 76 4.54 12.43 3.29
C PRO A 76 3.59 12.73 2.13
N ILE A 77 2.32 12.97 2.45
CA ILE A 77 1.33 13.44 1.48
C ILE A 77 1.80 14.79 0.92
N ASP A 78 2.02 14.83 -0.39
CA ASP A 78 2.58 16.00 -1.03
C ASP A 78 1.65 17.23 -0.92
N LYS A 79 2.21 18.40 -1.23
CA LYS A 79 1.47 19.67 -1.18
C LYS A 79 0.30 19.71 -2.17
N ALA A 80 0.41 19.06 -3.33
CA ALA A 80 -0.61 19.11 -4.36
C ALA A 80 -1.88 18.34 -3.92
N MET A 81 -1.68 17.17 -3.33
CA MET A 81 -2.73 16.34 -2.75
C MET A 81 -3.37 17.00 -1.53
N ARG A 82 -2.58 17.62 -0.65
CA ARG A 82 -3.15 18.37 0.50
C ARG A 82 -4.00 19.56 0.04
N ARG A 83 -3.54 20.31 -0.97
CA ARG A 83 -4.35 21.36 -1.62
C ARG A 83 -5.61 20.78 -2.28
N PHE A 84 -5.54 19.59 -2.86
CA PHE A 84 -6.69 18.92 -3.46
C PHE A 84 -7.73 18.52 -2.41
N VAL A 85 -7.29 18.03 -1.24
CA VAL A 85 -8.16 17.77 -0.09
C VAL A 85 -8.86 19.04 0.38
N ASP A 86 -8.13 20.15 0.54
CA ASP A 86 -8.72 21.45 0.89
C ASP A 86 -9.75 21.91 -0.17
N TRP A 87 -9.41 21.75 -1.45
CA TRP A 87 -10.29 22.11 -2.56
C TRP A 87 -11.58 21.27 -2.56
N ILE A 88 -11.50 19.95 -2.37
CA ILE A 88 -12.69 19.08 -2.26
C ILE A 88 -13.53 19.54 -1.08
N ALA A 89 -12.93 19.71 0.10
CA ALA A 89 -13.62 20.10 1.32
C ALA A 89 -14.42 21.40 1.13
N GLN A 90 -13.80 22.40 0.51
CA GLN A 90 -14.45 23.68 0.19
C GLN A 90 -15.54 23.52 -0.87
N TYR A 91 -15.27 22.78 -1.95
CA TYR A 91 -16.19 22.62 -3.06
C TYR A 91 -17.44 21.82 -2.68
N THR A 92 -17.29 20.80 -1.84
CA THR A 92 -18.39 19.92 -1.39
C THR A 92 -18.94 20.30 -0.02
N LEU A 93 -18.53 21.46 0.54
CA LEU A 93 -18.92 21.92 1.88
C LEU A 93 -18.77 20.84 2.96
N SER A 94 -17.70 20.06 2.85
CA SER A 94 -17.40 18.92 3.72
C SER A 94 -16.25 19.27 4.66
N ALA A 95 -16.27 18.74 5.89
CA ALA A 95 -15.17 18.95 6.82
C ALA A 95 -13.85 18.37 6.25
N PRO A 96 -12.73 19.11 6.28
CA PRO A 96 -11.45 18.64 5.72
C PRO A 96 -10.99 17.29 6.29
N GLY A 97 -11.24 17.04 7.58
CA GLY A 97 -10.92 15.76 8.22
C GLY A 97 -11.69 14.57 7.61
N MET A 98 -12.93 14.78 7.15
CA MET A 98 -13.71 13.74 6.47
C MET A 98 -13.21 13.45 5.06
N VAL A 99 -12.69 14.46 4.36
CA VAL A 99 -12.04 14.27 3.05
C VAL A 99 -10.69 13.58 3.23
N ALA A 100 -9.88 14.01 4.19
CA ALA A 100 -8.60 13.39 4.53
C ALA A 100 -8.75 11.92 4.96
N ARG A 101 -9.86 11.56 5.61
CA ARG A 101 -10.20 10.17 5.92
C ARG A 101 -10.20 9.26 4.69
N MET A 102 -10.50 9.78 3.50
CA MET A 102 -10.46 9.00 2.26
C MET A 102 -9.04 8.60 1.86
N LEU A 103 -8.03 9.41 2.21
CA LEU A 103 -6.61 9.09 2.02
C LEU A 103 -6.12 8.05 3.05
N LEU A 104 -6.73 8.04 4.24
CA LEU A 104 -6.34 7.18 5.38
C LEU A 104 -7.27 5.97 5.56
N ARG A 105 -7.93 5.51 4.49
CA ARG A 105 -9.02 4.51 4.61
C ARG A 105 -8.56 3.13 5.09
N ALA A 106 -7.28 2.81 4.91
CA ALA A 106 -6.66 1.56 5.35
C ALA A 106 -5.45 1.89 6.25
N PRO A 107 -5.65 2.25 7.53
CA PRO A 107 -4.55 2.60 8.42
C PRO A 107 -3.60 1.43 8.67
N GLU A 108 -4.07 0.18 8.55
CA GLU A 108 -3.23 -1.02 8.64
C GLU A 108 -2.24 -1.14 7.47
N ALA A 109 -2.47 -0.43 6.36
CA ALA A 109 -1.54 -0.39 5.23
C ALA A 109 -0.22 0.33 5.56
N PHE A 110 -0.18 1.08 6.66
CA PHE A 110 1.03 1.71 7.16
C PHE A 110 1.81 0.83 8.16
N ASP A 111 1.20 -0.25 8.64
CA ASP A 111 1.92 -1.23 9.46
C ASP A 111 2.75 -2.15 8.53
N PRO A 112 3.91 -2.66 8.98
CA PRO A 112 4.69 -3.59 8.18
C PRO A 112 3.86 -4.82 7.82
N GLU A 113 3.95 -5.30 6.59
CA GLU A 113 3.26 -6.53 6.19
C GLU A 113 3.68 -7.68 7.11
N PRO A 114 2.72 -8.42 7.71
CA PRO A 114 3.04 -9.46 8.66
C PRO A 114 3.77 -10.61 7.97
N TRP A 115 4.84 -11.08 8.62
CA TRP A 115 5.51 -12.30 8.20
C TRP A 115 4.53 -13.47 8.24
N ILE A 116 4.59 -14.32 7.22
CA ILE A 116 3.69 -15.46 7.11
C ILE A 116 4.34 -16.66 7.79
N GLU A 117 3.56 -17.37 8.60
CA GLU A 117 4.01 -18.62 9.19
C GLU A 117 4.19 -19.69 8.11
N GLY A 118 5.44 -20.13 7.94
CA GLY A 118 5.86 -21.17 7.04
C GLY A 118 6.26 -22.45 7.77
N LEU A 119 6.31 -23.53 7.01
CA LEU A 119 6.77 -24.85 7.43
C LEU A 119 7.98 -25.22 6.58
N GLN A 120 9.12 -25.44 7.24
CA GLN A 120 10.32 -25.92 6.59
C GLN A 120 10.61 -27.36 7.03
N ARG A 121 10.93 -28.22 6.06
CA ARG A 121 11.22 -29.64 6.33
C ARG A 121 12.51 -29.74 7.13
N THR A 122 12.46 -30.47 8.24
CA THR A 122 13.63 -30.80 9.07
C THR A 122 14.24 -32.13 8.61
N LEU A 123 15.27 -32.59 9.32
CA LEU A 123 15.83 -33.94 9.15
C LEU A 123 15.03 -35.02 9.88
N ALA A 124 13.98 -34.66 10.63
CA ALA A 124 13.17 -35.62 11.37
C ALA A 124 12.21 -36.37 10.43
N GLU A 125 12.04 -37.66 10.70
CA GLU A 125 11.13 -38.53 9.97
C GLU A 125 9.92 -38.90 10.85
N PRO A 126 8.72 -39.08 10.27
CA PRO A 126 7.53 -39.41 11.04
C PRO A 126 7.54 -40.86 11.54
N ASP A 127 6.93 -41.11 12.70
CA ASP A 127 6.87 -42.46 13.32
C ASP A 127 6.20 -43.52 12.42
N ARG A 128 5.30 -43.07 11.54
CA ARG A 128 4.60 -43.91 10.56
C ARG A 128 4.55 -43.20 9.22
N LEU A 129 5.08 -43.86 8.20
CA LEU A 129 5.04 -43.38 6.82
C LEU A 129 3.82 -43.94 6.09
N THR A 130 2.81 -43.10 5.89
CA THR A 130 1.65 -43.38 5.03
C THR A 130 1.87 -42.77 3.65
N ASP A 131 1.10 -43.20 2.64
CA ASP A 131 1.22 -42.62 1.29
C ASP A 131 0.94 -41.12 1.25
N ALA A 132 0.03 -40.63 2.11
CA ALA A 132 -0.24 -39.20 2.26
C ALA A 132 0.97 -38.45 2.85
N ARG A 133 1.63 -39.00 3.89
CA ARG A 133 2.82 -38.40 4.49
C ARG A 133 4.01 -38.44 3.53
N ARG A 134 4.18 -39.53 2.76
CA ARG A 134 5.23 -39.65 1.74
C ARG A 134 5.12 -38.55 0.69
N ARG A 135 3.93 -38.32 0.13
CA ARG A 135 3.71 -37.24 -0.84
C ARG A 135 4.05 -35.86 -0.29
N VAL A 136 3.72 -35.59 0.97
CA VAL A 136 4.08 -34.34 1.64
C VAL A 136 5.60 -34.16 1.74
N LEU A 137 6.33 -35.22 2.13
CA LEU A 137 7.79 -35.17 2.22
C LEU A 137 8.45 -34.97 0.85
N GLU A 138 7.99 -35.67 -0.18
CA GLU A 138 8.43 -35.51 -1.57
C GLU A 138 8.15 -34.10 -2.10
N THR A 139 6.98 -33.53 -1.79
CA THR A 139 6.61 -32.16 -2.22
C THR A 139 7.46 -31.10 -1.51
N ALA A 140 7.85 -31.36 -0.26
CA ALA A 140 8.73 -30.49 0.52
C ALA A 140 10.22 -30.74 0.27
N GLU A 141 10.58 -31.62 -0.67
CA GLU A 141 11.97 -31.87 -1.06
C GLU A 141 12.54 -30.62 -1.77
N GLY A 142 13.76 -30.21 -1.40
CA GLY A 142 14.38 -28.97 -1.89
C GLY A 142 14.47 -27.82 -0.88
N GLY A 143 14.01 -28.03 0.36
CA GLY A 143 14.32 -27.14 1.50
C GLY A 143 13.59 -25.78 1.50
N LEU A 144 12.66 -25.56 0.56
CA LEU A 144 11.82 -24.38 0.53
C LEU A 144 10.82 -24.41 1.69
N ALA A 145 10.53 -23.24 2.24
CA ALA A 145 9.46 -23.06 3.22
C ALA A 145 8.10 -22.97 2.53
N TRP A 146 7.10 -23.64 3.10
CA TRP A 146 5.74 -23.68 2.56
C TRP A 146 4.72 -23.12 3.53
N THR A 147 3.67 -22.48 3.02
CA THR A 147 2.49 -22.24 3.86
C THR A 147 1.77 -23.57 4.14
N ARG A 148 1.09 -23.67 5.29
CA ARG A 148 0.29 -24.85 5.64
C ARG A 148 -0.70 -25.24 4.53
N SER A 149 -1.42 -24.25 3.98
CA SER A 149 -2.40 -24.47 2.91
C SER A 149 -1.73 -24.80 1.58
N GLY A 150 -0.62 -24.15 1.25
CA GLY A 150 0.14 -24.39 0.02
C GLY A 150 0.70 -25.80 -0.05
N LEU A 151 1.31 -26.28 1.04
CA LEU A 151 1.85 -27.64 1.12
C LEU A 151 0.76 -28.71 1.04
N ALA A 152 -0.35 -28.50 1.76
CA ALA A 152 -1.49 -29.42 1.71
C ALA A 152 -2.09 -29.52 0.30
N HIS A 153 -2.24 -28.37 -0.38
CA HIS A 153 -2.74 -28.31 -1.76
C HIS A 153 -1.80 -28.99 -2.75
N ALA A 154 -0.50 -28.65 -2.72
CA ALA A 154 0.50 -29.20 -3.63
C ALA A 154 0.68 -30.73 -3.46
N ALA A 155 0.64 -31.23 -2.22
CA ALA A 155 0.75 -32.66 -1.93
C ALA A 155 -0.58 -33.43 -2.11
N GLY A 156 -1.70 -32.73 -2.35
CA GLY A 156 -3.03 -33.32 -2.47
C GLY A 156 -3.48 -34.03 -1.18
N VAL A 157 -3.33 -33.39 -0.02
CA VAL A 157 -3.70 -33.93 1.29
C VAL A 157 -4.53 -32.94 2.12
N SER A 158 -5.16 -33.42 3.19
CA SER A 158 -5.81 -32.53 4.18
C SER A 158 -4.78 -31.83 5.05
N SER A 159 -5.13 -30.65 5.54
CA SER A 159 -4.26 -29.85 6.41
C SER A 159 -3.94 -30.53 7.75
N THR A 160 -4.76 -31.50 8.18
CA THR A 160 -4.53 -32.33 9.37
C THR A 160 -3.33 -33.26 9.24
N VAL A 161 -2.98 -33.70 8.02
CA VAL A 161 -1.75 -34.48 7.78
C VAL A 161 -0.52 -33.62 8.06
N ILE A 162 -0.57 -32.35 7.65
CA ILE A 162 0.50 -31.37 7.87
C ILE A 162 0.65 -31.07 9.37
N ASP A 163 -0.47 -30.84 10.08
CA ASP A 163 -0.45 -30.59 11.54
C ASP A 163 0.18 -31.77 12.31
N GLY A 164 -0.16 -33.00 11.91
CA GLY A 164 0.41 -34.20 12.53
C GLY A 164 1.91 -34.34 12.29
N LEU A 165 2.40 -34.01 11.10
CA LEU A 165 3.84 -34.01 10.79
C LEU A 165 4.57 -32.89 11.54
N ARG A 166 3.98 -31.69 11.64
CA ARG A 166 4.49 -30.58 12.44
C ARG A 166 4.61 -30.96 13.92
N ALA A 167 3.59 -31.61 14.49
CA ALA A 167 3.61 -32.05 15.89
C ALA A 167 4.72 -33.09 16.17
N GLN A 168 5.13 -33.86 15.15
CA GLN A 168 6.23 -34.82 15.22
C GLN A 168 7.62 -34.18 14.95
N GLY A 169 7.70 -32.86 14.75
CA GLY A 169 8.95 -32.16 14.48
C GLY A 169 9.51 -32.36 13.07
N VAL A 170 8.76 -33.01 12.17
CA VAL A 170 9.13 -33.19 10.75
C VAL A 170 9.14 -31.86 9.99
N PHE A 171 8.36 -30.90 10.48
CA PHE A 171 8.38 -29.52 10.01
C PHE A 171 8.57 -28.57 11.19
N GLU A 172 9.47 -27.60 11.01
CA GLU A 172 9.62 -26.48 11.92
C GLU A 172 8.95 -25.23 11.37
N THR A 173 8.57 -24.34 12.28
CA THR A 173 7.96 -23.06 11.92
C THR A 173 9.05 -22.06 11.57
N VAL A 174 8.97 -21.51 10.35
CA VAL A 174 9.82 -20.40 9.90
C VAL A 174 8.97 -19.22 9.47
N LEU A 175 9.55 -18.02 9.49
CA LEU A 175 8.89 -16.83 8.97
C LEU A 175 9.24 -16.65 7.49
N ILE A 176 8.22 -16.68 6.63
CA ILE A 176 8.38 -16.44 5.19
C ILE A 176 8.03 -14.96 4.93
N PRO A 177 8.84 -14.23 4.15
CA PRO A 177 8.47 -12.88 3.76
C PRO A 177 7.14 -12.90 2.99
N PRO A 178 6.29 -11.89 3.16
CA PRO A 178 5.05 -11.80 2.41
C PRO A 178 5.38 -11.78 0.90
N ARG A 179 4.59 -12.53 0.12
CA ARG A 179 4.72 -12.51 -1.34
C ARG A 179 3.94 -11.32 -1.88
N PRO A 180 4.42 -10.63 -2.92
CA PRO A 180 3.62 -9.63 -3.60
C PRO A 180 2.32 -10.27 -4.09
N VAL A 181 1.19 -9.61 -3.81
CA VAL A 181 -0.15 -10.12 -4.11
C VAL A 181 -0.33 -10.35 -5.62
N VAL A 182 0.35 -9.56 -6.44
CA VAL A 182 0.37 -9.64 -7.91
C VAL A 182 1.79 -9.40 -8.44
N ALA A 183 2.10 -9.99 -9.60
CA ALA A 183 3.33 -9.68 -10.32
C ALA A 183 3.33 -8.23 -10.82
N ALA A 184 4.51 -7.67 -11.07
CA ALA A 184 4.63 -6.39 -11.75
C ALA A 184 3.94 -6.46 -13.14
N PRO A 185 3.24 -5.41 -13.57
CA PRO A 185 2.66 -5.38 -14.90
C PRO A 185 3.77 -5.48 -15.95
N ASP A 186 3.56 -6.32 -16.96
CA ASP A 186 4.45 -6.49 -18.11
C ASP A 186 3.86 -5.74 -19.33
N PRO A 187 4.40 -4.57 -19.70
CA PRO A 187 3.94 -3.80 -20.85
C PRO A 187 4.09 -4.54 -22.19
N GLY A 188 4.97 -5.55 -22.26
CA GLY A 188 5.20 -6.35 -23.46
C GLY A 188 4.29 -7.57 -23.57
N HIS A 189 3.41 -7.79 -22.60
CA HIS A 189 2.52 -8.95 -22.63
C HIS A 189 1.43 -8.80 -23.69
N ALA A 190 1.33 -9.79 -24.59
CA ALA A 190 0.25 -9.89 -25.57
C ALA A 190 0.00 -8.61 -26.39
N VAL A 191 1.08 -8.00 -26.91
CA VAL A 191 1.01 -6.75 -27.69
C VAL A 191 -0.02 -6.87 -28.83
N PRO A 192 -1.06 -6.02 -28.86
CA PRO A 192 -2.13 -6.12 -29.85
C PRO A 192 -1.72 -5.52 -31.19
N GLU A 193 -2.32 -6.02 -32.28
CA GLU A 193 -2.26 -5.35 -33.58
C GLU A 193 -3.32 -4.23 -33.64
N LEU A 194 -2.86 -2.98 -33.57
CA LEU A 194 -3.74 -1.81 -33.59
C LEU A 194 -4.13 -1.41 -35.03
N MET A 195 -5.41 -1.11 -35.22
CA MET A 195 -5.91 -0.50 -36.45
C MET A 195 -5.36 0.92 -36.64
N PRO A 196 -5.36 1.49 -37.86
CA PRO A 196 -4.75 2.80 -38.12
C PRO A 196 -5.24 3.92 -37.20
N ASP A 197 -6.55 4.00 -36.94
CA ASP A 197 -7.13 5.04 -36.07
C ASP A 197 -6.75 4.84 -34.60
N GLN A 198 -6.72 3.58 -34.13
CA GLN A 198 -6.27 3.23 -32.78
C GLN A 198 -4.80 3.57 -32.59
N LYS A 199 -3.96 3.24 -33.57
CA LYS A 199 -2.53 3.55 -33.57
C LYS A 199 -2.29 5.06 -33.52
N ALA A 200 -3.00 5.83 -34.34
CA ALA A 200 -2.90 7.29 -34.33
C ALA A 200 -3.35 7.90 -32.98
N ALA A 201 -4.39 7.34 -32.34
CA ALA A 201 -4.82 7.75 -31.00
C ALA A 201 -3.79 7.38 -29.91
N ALA A 202 -3.27 6.15 -29.96
CA ALA A 202 -2.24 5.66 -29.05
C ALA A 202 -0.96 6.50 -29.15
N GLU A 203 -0.50 6.81 -30.36
CA GLU A 203 0.68 7.67 -30.57
C GLU A 203 0.50 9.06 -29.95
N LYS A 204 -0.70 9.66 -30.05
CA LYS A 204 -1.00 10.94 -29.39
C LYS A 204 -0.94 10.83 -27.87
N LEU A 205 -1.52 9.78 -27.29
CA LEU A 205 -1.46 9.55 -25.84
C LEU A 205 -0.02 9.32 -25.38
N ARG A 206 0.74 8.48 -26.09
CA ARG A 206 2.15 8.22 -25.82
C ARG A 206 2.98 9.49 -25.90
N ALA A 207 2.73 10.36 -26.88
CA ALA A 207 3.37 11.67 -26.99
C ALA A 207 3.03 12.59 -25.80
N ALA A 208 1.78 12.57 -25.33
CA ALA A 208 1.39 13.33 -24.14
C ALA A 208 2.10 12.82 -22.86
N ILE A 209 2.22 11.51 -22.69
CA ILE A 209 3.03 10.91 -21.61
C ILE A 209 4.52 11.23 -21.78
N ALA A 210 5.01 11.28 -23.03
CA ALA A 210 6.39 11.64 -23.35
C ALA A 210 6.73 13.05 -22.88
N ALA A 211 5.81 14.01 -23.08
CA ALA A 211 5.95 15.43 -22.74
C ALA A 211 6.05 15.71 -21.23
N ASP A 212 5.68 14.74 -20.38
CA ASP A 212 5.77 14.83 -18.91
C ASP A 212 5.09 16.08 -18.31
N ALA A 213 3.93 16.43 -18.87
CA ALA A 213 3.12 17.57 -18.46
C ALA A 213 1.66 17.16 -18.28
N PHE A 214 0.90 17.95 -17.51
CA PHE A 214 -0.52 17.73 -17.34
C PHE A 214 -1.26 17.86 -18.69
N ASN A 215 -2.07 16.87 -19.02
CA ASN A 215 -2.91 16.85 -20.22
C ASN A 215 -4.24 16.16 -19.91
N VAL A 216 -5.31 16.59 -20.58
CA VAL A 216 -6.61 15.94 -20.58
C VAL A 216 -6.94 15.55 -22.02
N THR A 217 -7.19 14.25 -22.24
CA THR A 217 -7.59 13.72 -23.55
C THR A 217 -8.92 12.98 -23.43
N LEU A 218 -9.85 13.30 -24.34
CA LEU A 218 -11.07 12.53 -24.56
C LEU A 218 -10.79 11.49 -25.64
N LEU A 219 -10.90 10.20 -25.29
CA LEU A 219 -10.91 9.11 -26.28
C LEU A 219 -12.35 8.68 -26.53
N ASP A 220 -12.92 9.19 -27.62
CA ASP A 220 -14.29 8.86 -28.02
C ASP A 220 -14.33 7.63 -28.94
N GLY A 221 -15.36 6.81 -28.77
CA GLY A 221 -15.57 5.61 -29.56
C GLY A 221 -16.65 4.71 -28.97
N VAL A 222 -17.35 3.98 -29.82
CA VAL A 222 -18.38 3.01 -29.40
C VAL A 222 -17.77 1.83 -28.62
N THR A 223 -18.59 1.06 -27.91
CA THR A 223 -18.14 -0.20 -27.29
C THR A 223 -17.61 -1.15 -28.37
N GLY A 224 -16.49 -1.84 -28.10
CA GLY A 224 -15.86 -2.74 -29.08
C GLY A 224 -14.95 -2.05 -30.10
N SER A 225 -14.85 -0.71 -30.12
CA SER A 225 -13.90 0.03 -30.97
C SER A 225 -12.42 -0.11 -30.55
N GLY A 226 -12.13 -0.85 -29.48
CA GLY A 226 -10.77 -1.07 -28.97
C GLY A 226 -10.16 0.11 -28.19
N LYS A 227 -10.99 0.98 -27.59
CA LYS A 227 -10.51 2.04 -26.67
C LYS A 227 -9.60 1.49 -25.56
N THR A 228 -9.91 0.31 -25.05
CA THR A 228 -9.12 -0.37 -24.01
C THR A 228 -7.68 -0.60 -24.46
N GLU A 229 -7.47 -1.09 -25.68
CA GLU A 229 -6.12 -1.30 -26.22
C GLU A 229 -5.35 0.02 -26.32
N VAL A 230 -6.04 1.09 -26.76
CA VAL A 230 -5.45 2.44 -26.85
C VAL A 230 -5.07 3.00 -25.46
N TYR A 231 -5.87 2.75 -24.42
CA TYR A 231 -5.51 3.13 -23.05
C TYR A 231 -4.33 2.32 -22.51
N PHE A 232 -4.22 1.04 -22.86
CA PHE A 232 -3.08 0.22 -22.45
C PHE A 232 -1.78 0.64 -23.11
N GLU A 233 -1.79 1.17 -24.34
CA GLU A 233 -0.59 1.80 -24.92
C GLU A 233 -0.11 3.01 -24.11
N ALA A 234 -1.03 3.81 -23.58
CA ALA A 234 -0.70 4.93 -22.71
C ALA A 234 -0.17 4.45 -21.34
N ALA A 235 -0.79 3.39 -20.80
CA ALA A 235 -0.34 2.76 -19.55
C ALA A 235 1.06 2.16 -19.70
N ALA A 236 1.31 1.41 -20.77
CA ALA A 236 2.61 0.85 -21.13
C ALA A 236 3.68 1.94 -21.20
N ALA A 237 3.41 3.04 -21.92
CA ALA A 237 4.37 4.15 -22.02
C ALA A 237 4.67 4.85 -20.68
N ALA A 238 3.72 4.88 -19.74
CA ALA A 238 3.97 5.37 -18.39
C ALA A 238 4.80 4.37 -17.56
N LEU A 239 4.49 3.08 -17.65
CA LEU A 239 5.23 2.00 -16.98
C LEU A 239 6.68 1.88 -17.47
N ASP A 240 6.93 2.04 -18.78
CA ASP A 240 8.27 2.04 -19.39
C ASP A 240 9.15 3.18 -18.83
N LYS A 241 8.54 4.26 -18.33
CA LYS A 241 9.21 5.36 -17.65
C LYS A 241 9.39 5.13 -16.14
N GLY A 242 9.04 3.95 -15.63
CA GLY A 242 9.05 3.63 -14.20
C GLY A 242 7.98 4.35 -13.39
N LYS A 243 6.90 4.82 -14.04
CA LYS A 243 5.77 5.47 -13.36
C LYS A 243 4.65 4.48 -13.04
N GLN A 244 3.69 4.92 -12.24
CA GLN A 244 2.48 4.16 -11.92
C GLN A 244 1.29 4.63 -12.75
N VAL A 245 0.30 3.75 -12.92
CA VAL A 245 -0.94 4.01 -13.66
C VAL A 245 -2.13 3.71 -12.76
N LEU A 246 -3.11 4.61 -12.75
CA LEU A 246 -4.41 4.42 -12.09
C LEU A 246 -5.49 4.34 -13.16
N ILE A 247 -6.24 3.24 -13.18
CA ILE A 247 -7.43 3.05 -14.03
C ILE A 247 -8.62 2.97 -13.06
N LEU A 248 -9.64 3.81 -13.29
CA LEU A 248 -10.87 3.89 -12.49
C LEU A 248 -12.08 3.43 -13.29
#